data_AF-A0A843TVC7-F1
#
_entry.id   AF-A0A843TVC7-F1
#
_cell.length_a   1.000
_cell.length_b   1.000
_cell.length_c   1.000
_cell.angle_alpha   90.00
_cell.angle_beta   90.00
_cell.angle_gamma   90.00
#
_symmetry.space_group_name_H-M   'P 1'
#
loop_
_entity.id
_entity.type
_entity.pdbx_description
1 polymer ?
#
loop_
_entity_poly.entity_id
_entity_poly.type
_entity_poly.pdbx_seq_one_letter_code
_entity_poly.pdbx_strand_id
1 'polypeptide(L)'
;MIIFSACRCVREDLSAVSIKLYYLQNGSARLGFWIRGREYLLPVGIVLKALVDTNDREISVCLTSYYKAEYQGERGAVATQRVGDKATSILDEMRALSLFTRNECLHHIGSSFQPVMDGLETESCSVVGEAVLRDYIFVHLSSNHDKFNLLIFMLQKLFALVDKTAAPDNPDALVNQEVLQPGHLITIYLKEKLQEWLLKCKRQLQEEMTKTNKNFDIGKCNILIQSDSYILLVSSFSFITLETYDFLSMTNFVTSSNT
;
A
#
# COMPACT_ATOMS: atom_id res chain seq x y z
N MET A 1 21.04 0.22 -6.78
CA MET A 1 19.89 1.07 -6.39
C MET A 1 20.48 2.33 -5.76
N ILE A 2 20.33 3.50 -6.39
CA ILE A 2 21.14 4.68 -6.01
C ILE A 2 20.27 5.86 -5.56
N ILE A 3 19.06 6.03 -6.11
CA ILE A 3 18.19 7.18 -5.83
C ILE A 3 16.76 6.69 -5.61
N PHE A 4 16.11 7.18 -4.57
CA PHE A 4 14.69 6.93 -4.32
C PHE A 4 13.99 8.22 -3.87
N SER A 5 12.68 8.27 -4.12
CA SER A 5 11.77 9.25 -3.52
C SER A 5 10.83 8.52 -2.57
N ALA A 6 10.42 9.14 -1.47
CA ALA A 6 9.53 8.52 -0.49
C ALA A 6 8.35 9.45 -0.18
N CYS A 7 7.19 8.87 0.06
CA CYS A 7 5.98 9.55 0.49
C CYS A 7 5.34 8.76 1.63
N ARG A 8 5.08 9.42 2.75
CA ARG A 8 4.32 8.86 3.88
C ARG A 8 2.85 9.21 3.67
N CYS A 9 2.04 8.19 3.42
CA CYS A 9 0.60 8.34 3.18
C CYS A 9 -0.15 7.98 4.47
N VAL A 10 -0.92 8.91 5.02
CA VAL A 10 -1.66 8.71 6.26
C VAL A 10 -3.16 8.60 5.94
N ARG A 11 -3.83 7.60 6.51
CA ARG A 11 -5.29 7.42 6.43
C ARG A 11 -6.00 8.30 7.45
N GLU A 12 -7.32 8.42 7.32
CA GLU A 12 -8.17 9.13 8.30
C GLU A 12 -8.07 8.52 9.71
N ASP A 13 -7.78 7.23 9.81
CA ASP A 13 -7.57 6.49 11.07
C ASP A 13 -6.13 6.61 11.62
N LEU A 14 -5.36 7.58 11.12
CA LEU A 14 -3.96 7.88 11.48
C LEU A 14 -2.96 6.77 11.17
N SER A 15 -3.39 5.68 10.53
CA SER A 15 -2.48 4.63 10.09
C SER A 15 -1.72 5.08 8.86
N ALA A 16 -0.40 4.92 8.89
CA ALA A 16 0.48 5.38 7.84
C ALA A 16 1.01 4.21 7.00
N VAL A 17 1.02 4.39 5.69
CA VAL A 17 1.71 3.51 4.74
C VAL A 17 2.77 4.33 4.02
N SER A 18 4.02 3.89 4.11
CA SER A 18 5.14 4.53 3.43
C SER A 18 5.35 3.91 2.05
N ILE A 19 5.34 4.75 1.03
CA ILE A 19 5.56 4.37 -0.37
C ILE A 19 6.91 4.92 -0.80
N LYS A 20 7.71 4.09 -1.47
CA LYS A 20 9.01 4.47 -2.00
C LYS A 20 9.03 4.25 -3.51
N LEU A 21 9.59 5.18 -4.27
CA LEU A 21 9.87 5.02 -5.69
C LEU A 21 11.36 4.90 -5.89
N TYR A 22 11.78 3.77 -6.41
CA TYR A 22 13.17 3.44 -6.68
C TYR A 22 13.50 3.66 -8.15
N TYR A 23 14.57 4.41 -8.43
CA TYR A 23 15.13 4.49 -9.77
C TYR A 23 16.20 3.42 -9.99
N LEU A 24 16.07 2.66 -11.07
CA LEU A 24 16.97 1.58 -11.43
C LEU A 24 18.00 2.04 -12.48
N GLN A 25 19.13 1.35 -12.53
CA GLN A 25 20.20 1.66 -13.49
C GLN A 25 19.78 1.44 -14.94
N ASN A 26 18.79 0.58 -15.19
CA ASN A 26 18.22 0.32 -16.52
C ASN A 26 17.28 1.43 -17.00
N GLY A 27 17.09 2.51 -16.25
CA GLY A 27 16.18 3.61 -16.59
C GLY A 27 14.72 3.40 -16.16
N SER A 28 14.38 2.22 -15.64
CA SER A 28 13.04 1.96 -15.11
C SER A 28 12.88 2.43 -13.66
N ALA A 29 11.64 2.47 -13.20
CA ALA A 29 11.25 2.80 -11.83
C ALA A 29 10.40 1.69 -11.21
N ARG A 30 10.61 1.43 -9.91
CA ARG A 30 9.86 0.46 -9.10
C ARG A 30 9.17 1.16 -7.93
N LEU A 31 7.89 0.86 -7.72
CA LEU A 31 7.11 1.27 -6.57
C LEU A 31 7.25 0.23 -5.45
N GLY A 32 7.82 0.65 -4.33
CA GLY A 32 7.94 -0.11 -3.11
C GLY A 32 6.90 0.26 -2.08
N PHE A 33 6.26 -0.76 -1.50
CA PHE A 33 5.43 -0.60 -0.30
C PHE A 33 5.63 -1.80 0.63
N TRP A 34 5.22 -1.64 1.89
CA TRP A 34 5.40 -2.65 2.93
C TRP A 34 4.10 -3.38 3.22
N ILE A 35 4.16 -4.72 3.23
CA ILE A 35 3.08 -5.59 3.68
C ILE A 35 3.68 -6.61 4.67
N ARG A 36 3.12 -6.68 5.88
CA ARG A 36 3.48 -7.67 6.93
C ARG A 36 5.00 -7.83 7.13
N GLY A 37 5.71 -6.72 7.29
CA GLY A 37 7.15 -6.71 7.54
C GLY A 37 8.03 -7.04 6.31
N ARG A 38 7.46 -7.14 5.12
CA ARG A 38 8.20 -7.34 3.86
C ARG A 38 7.95 -6.21 2.88
N GLU A 39 9.01 -5.76 2.20
CA GLU A 39 8.91 -4.77 1.13
C GLU A 39 8.68 -5.46 -0.22
N TYR A 40 7.65 -5.03 -0.93
CA TYR A 40 7.30 -5.51 -2.27
C TYR A 40 7.56 -4.42 -3.31
N LEU A 41 8.15 -4.79 -4.45
CA LEU A 41 8.55 -3.87 -5.51
C LEU A 41 7.77 -4.15 -6.81
N LEU A 42 6.85 -3.26 -7.18
CA LEU A 42 6.11 -3.34 -8.44
C LEU A 42 6.70 -2.43 -9.52
N PRO A 43 6.73 -2.88 -10.79
CA PRO A 43 6.94 -1.98 -11.93
C PRO A 43 5.91 -0.85 -11.94
N VAL A 44 6.39 0.39 -12.00
CA VAL A 44 5.51 1.57 -11.90
C VAL A 44 4.52 1.65 -13.06
N GLY A 45 4.94 1.20 -14.25
CA GLY A 45 4.06 1.14 -15.42
C GLY A 45 2.79 0.29 -15.18
N ILE A 46 2.93 -0.87 -14.52
CA ILE A 46 1.78 -1.73 -14.19
C ILE A 46 0.83 -1.01 -13.24
N VAL A 47 1.38 -0.31 -12.23
CA VAL A 47 0.57 0.43 -11.26
C VAL A 47 -0.20 1.56 -11.93
N LEU A 48 0.43 2.31 -12.83
CA LEU A 48 -0.21 3.40 -13.59
C LEU A 48 -1.41 2.89 -14.40
N LYS A 49 -1.24 1.81 -15.17
CA LYS A 49 -2.34 1.20 -15.94
C LYS A 49 -3.40 0.53 -15.08
N ALA A 50 -3.03 0.01 -13.91
CA ALA A 50 -3.99 -0.61 -12.99
C ALA A 50 -4.90 0.44 -12.32
N LEU A 51 -4.38 1.65 -12.06
CA LEU A 51 -5.13 2.76 -11.47
C LEU A 51 -6.17 3.34 -12.44
N VAL A 52 -5.76 3.66 -13.67
CA VAL A 52 -6.63 4.27 -14.69
C VAL A 52 -6.39 3.56 -16.03
N ASP A 53 -7.48 3.30 -16.75
CA ASP A 53 -7.40 2.74 -18.10
C ASP A 53 -6.83 3.82 -19.04
N THR A 54 -5.55 3.69 -19.38
CA THR A 54 -4.78 4.71 -20.10
C THR A 54 -3.91 4.06 -21.18
N ASN A 55 -3.69 4.80 -22.25
CA ASN A 55 -2.84 4.37 -23.35
C ASN A 55 -1.36 4.63 -23.04
N ASP A 56 -0.45 3.83 -23.60
CA ASP A 56 1.01 4.04 -23.47
C ASP A 56 1.44 5.45 -23.90
N ARG A 57 0.75 6.01 -24.90
CA ARG A 57 0.96 7.38 -25.38
C ARG A 57 0.52 8.43 -24.36
N GLU A 58 -0.59 8.20 -23.67
CA GLU A 58 -1.05 9.11 -22.62
C GLU A 58 -0.08 9.09 -21.45
N ILE A 59 0.40 7.92 -21.04
CA ILE A 59 1.41 7.78 -19.98
C ILE A 59 2.71 8.50 -20.38
N SER A 60 3.20 8.33 -21.61
CA SER A 60 4.44 9.01 -22.05
C SER A 60 4.28 10.52 -22.13
N VAL A 61 3.12 11.00 -22.60
CA VAL A 61 2.77 12.41 -22.62
C VAL A 61 2.69 12.95 -21.19
N CYS A 62 2.00 12.29 -20.28
CA CYS A 62 1.89 12.69 -18.88
C CYS A 62 3.26 12.73 -18.17
N LEU A 63 4.16 11.80 -18.48
CA LEU A 63 5.52 11.80 -17.92
C LEU A 63 6.38 12.96 -18.47
N THR A 64 6.20 13.31 -19.74
CA THR A 64 7.01 14.33 -20.44
C THR A 64 6.43 15.75 -20.30
N SER A 65 5.12 15.86 -20.09
CA SER A 65 4.41 17.14 -19.94
C SER A 65 4.21 17.51 -18.48
N TYR A 66 4.23 18.81 -18.19
CA TYR A 66 3.83 19.34 -16.90
C TYR A 66 2.36 19.80 -16.98
N TYR A 67 1.57 19.48 -15.94
CA TYR A 67 0.17 19.90 -15.82
C TYR A 67 0.09 21.41 -15.52
N LYS A 68 -0.04 22.25 -16.55
CA LYS A 68 -0.35 23.68 -16.40
C LYS A 68 -1.84 23.89 -16.63
N ALA A 69 -2.58 24.33 -15.61
CA ALA A 69 -4.03 24.52 -15.67
C ALA A 69 -4.51 25.56 -16.69
N GLU A 70 -3.62 26.36 -17.28
CA GLU A 70 -4.00 27.51 -18.12
C GLU A 70 -3.45 27.53 -19.55
N TYR A 71 -2.60 26.58 -19.99
CA TYR A 71 -2.10 26.59 -21.38
C TYR A 71 -1.96 25.18 -21.95
N GLN A 72 -2.39 25.04 -23.20
CA GLN A 72 -2.17 23.87 -24.07
C GLN A 72 -0.74 23.35 -23.88
N GLY A 73 -0.58 22.04 -23.68
CA GLY A 73 0.66 21.39 -23.28
C GLY A 73 1.89 21.81 -24.10
N GLU A 74 2.60 22.81 -23.59
CA GLU A 74 3.92 23.19 -24.09
C GLU A 74 4.99 22.28 -23.47
N ARG A 75 6.04 21.99 -24.24
CA ARG A 75 7.21 21.21 -23.80
C ARG A 75 7.87 21.93 -22.62
N GLY A 76 7.68 21.40 -21.41
CA GLY A 76 8.24 22.00 -20.19
C GLY A 76 9.77 22.00 -20.17
N ALA A 77 10.36 22.77 -19.26
CA ALA A 77 11.81 22.87 -19.05
C ALA A 77 12.50 21.53 -18.65
N VAL A 78 11.72 20.49 -18.34
CA VAL A 78 12.15 19.12 -18.03
C VAL A 78 12.00 18.18 -19.23
N ALA A 79 11.39 18.63 -20.34
CA ALA A 79 11.31 17.90 -21.61
C ALA A 79 12.65 17.91 -22.36
N THR A 80 13.73 17.60 -21.65
CA THR A 80 14.97 17.20 -22.29
C THR A 80 14.75 15.80 -22.89
N GLN A 81 15.40 15.51 -24.01
CA GLN A 81 15.37 14.21 -24.70
C GLN A 81 15.56 13.02 -23.72
N ARG A 82 16.32 13.26 -22.63
CA ARG A 82 16.64 12.34 -21.54
C ARG A 82 15.44 11.85 -20.72
N VAL A 83 14.36 12.62 -20.61
CA VAL A 83 13.15 12.20 -19.88
C VAL A 83 12.26 11.33 -20.77
N GLY A 84 12.22 11.63 -22.07
CA GLY A 84 11.57 10.78 -23.07
C GLY A 84 12.17 9.37 -23.07
N ASP A 85 13.50 9.26 -23.04
CA ASP A 85 14.20 7.97 -23.00
C ASP A 85 13.81 7.14 -21.75
N LYS A 86 13.71 7.77 -20.58
CA LYS A 86 13.27 7.11 -19.33
C LYS A 86 11.81 6.65 -19.39
N ALA A 87 10.93 7.47 -19.96
CA ALA A 87 9.53 7.10 -20.17
C ALA A 87 9.43 5.90 -21.13
N THR A 88 10.24 5.86 -22.19
CA THR A 88 10.28 4.71 -23.10
C THR A 88 10.79 3.45 -22.40
N SER A 89 11.79 3.54 -21.52
CA SER A 89 12.27 2.38 -20.75
C SER A 89 11.19 1.77 -19.85
N ILE A 90 10.37 2.59 -19.19
CA ILE A 90 9.22 2.10 -18.39
C ILE A 90 8.22 1.37 -19.30
N LEU A 91 7.89 1.94 -20.45
CA LEU A 91 6.93 1.34 -21.39
C LEU A 91 7.48 0.07 -22.07
N ASP A 92 8.79 0.01 -22.32
CA ASP A 92 9.45 -1.17 -22.86
C ASP A 92 9.40 -2.34 -21.86
N GLU A 93 9.58 -2.08 -20.56
CA GLU A 93 9.42 -3.11 -19.52
C GLU A 93 7.99 -3.64 -19.46
N MET A 94 6.99 -2.77 -19.62
CA MET A 94 5.58 -3.21 -19.69
C MET A 94 5.31 -4.08 -20.91
N ARG A 95 5.85 -3.71 -22.07
CA ARG A 95 5.74 -4.50 -23.31
C ARG A 95 6.41 -5.87 -23.16
N ALA A 96 7.55 -5.94 -22.47
CA ALA A 96 8.22 -7.21 -22.18
C ALA A 96 7.37 -8.13 -21.29
N LEU A 97 6.52 -7.56 -20.43
CA LEU A 97 5.58 -8.32 -19.59
C LEU A 97 4.27 -8.65 -20.31
N SER A 98 4.06 -8.17 -21.53
CA SER A 98 2.85 -8.41 -22.35
C SER A 98 1.52 -8.04 -21.66
N LEU A 99 1.54 -7.02 -20.78
CA LEU A 99 0.35 -6.52 -20.08
C LEU A 99 -0.12 -5.22 -20.76
N PHE A 100 -1.26 -5.30 -21.45
CA PHE A 100 -1.77 -4.20 -22.26
C PHE A 100 -3.00 -3.54 -21.65
N THR A 101 -3.91 -4.34 -21.09
CA THR A 101 -5.18 -3.86 -20.54
C THR A 101 -5.12 -3.65 -19.03
N ARG A 102 -5.96 -2.75 -18.52
CA ARG A 102 -6.11 -2.53 -17.07
C ARG A 102 -6.43 -3.83 -16.32
N ASN A 103 -7.33 -4.65 -16.86
CA ASN A 103 -7.77 -5.89 -16.21
C ASN A 103 -6.63 -6.91 -16.12
N GLU A 104 -5.79 -7.01 -17.15
CA GLU A 104 -4.57 -7.84 -17.09
C GLU A 104 -3.61 -7.36 -16.01
N CYS A 105 -3.39 -6.05 -15.90
CA CYS A 105 -2.55 -5.47 -14.85
C CYS A 105 -3.11 -5.77 -13.44
N LEU A 106 -4.42 -5.59 -13.24
CA LEU A 106 -5.09 -5.91 -11.96
C LEU A 106 -4.99 -7.40 -11.64
N HIS A 107 -5.21 -8.26 -12.63
CA HIS A 107 -5.10 -9.71 -12.45
C HIS A 107 -3.66 -10.13 -12.10
N HIS A 108 -2.66 -9.53 -12.74
CA HIS A 108 -1.25 -9.81 -12.46
C HIS A 108 -0.86 -9.39 -11.02
N ILE A 109 -1.31 -8.22 -10.59
CA ILE A 109 -1.13 -7.78 -9.19
C ILE A 109 -1.87 -8.75 -8.26
N GLY A 110 -3.14 -9.01 -8.52
CA GLY A 110 -3.96 -9.94 -7.74
C GLY A 110 -3.33 -11.30 -7.54
N SER A 111 -2.92 -11.96 -8.62
CA SER A 111 -2.29 -13.29 -8.57
C SER A 111 -0.98 -13.29 -7.77
N SER A 112 -0.25 -12.17 -7.74
CA SER A 112 1.01 -12.06 -6.98
C SER A 112 0.77 -11.83 -5.49
N PHE A 113 -0.30 -11.12 -5.13
CA PHE A 113 -0.58 -10.68 -3.75
C PHE A 113 -1.69 -11.47 -3.06
N GLN A 114 -2.45 -12.31 -3.77
CA GLN A 114 -3.47 -13.20 -3.21
C GLN A 114 -2.99 -14.03 -2.01
N PRO A 115 -1.80 -14.68 -2.02
CA PRO A 115 -1.35 -15.45 -0.85
C PRO A 115 -0.89 -14.56 0.32
N VAL A 116 -0.70 -13.26 0.10
CA VAL A 116 -0.23 -12.31 1.11
C VAL A 116 -1.41 -11.59 1.78
N MET A 117 -2.53 -11.46 1.08
CA MET A 117 -3.73 -10.74 1.53
C MET A 117 -4.62 -11.62 2.39
N ASP A 118 -4.66 -11.35 3.70
CA ASP A 118 -5.49 -12.09 4.63
C ASP A 118 -6.99 -11.89 4.32
N GLY A 119 -7.71 -13.00 4.11
CA GLY A 119 -9.17 -12.98 3.92
C GLY A 119 -9.66 -12.78 2.49
N LEU A 120 -8.78 -12.60 1.50
CA LEU A 120 -9.14 -12.60 0.08
C LEU A 120 -8.64 -13.83 -0.68
N GLU A 121 -8.32 -14.91 0.02
CA GLU A 121 -7.82 -16.15 -0.60
C GLU A 121 -8.81 -16.76 -1.61
N THR A 122 -10.11 -16.63 -1.34
CA THR A 122 -11.20 -17.16 -2.20
C THR A 122 -11.74 -16.16 -3.21
N GLU A 123 -11.29 -14.91 -3.14
CA GLU A 123 -11.77 -13.85 -4.02
C GLU A 123 -11.10 -13.91 -5.39
N SER A 124 -11.74 -13.28 -6.38
CA SER A 124 -11.15 -13.19 -7.72
C SER A 124 -9.88 -12.32 -7.72
N CYS A 125 -8.89 -12.68 -8.54
CA CYS A 125 -7.63 -11.93 -8.65
C CYS A 125 -7.84 -10.44 -8.94
N SER A 126 -8.86 -10.08 -9.73
CA SER A 126 -9.17 -8.66 -10.02
C SER A 126 -9.53 -7.88 -8.75
N VAL A 127 -10.37 -8.47 -7.89
CA VAL A 127 -10.80 -7.86 -6.62
C VAL A 127 -9.61 -7.75 -5.66
N VAL A 128 -8.75 -8.76 -5.62
CA VAL A 128 -7.49 -8.70 -4.85
C VAL A 128 -6.60 -7.56 -5.33
N GLY A 129 -6.43 -7.42 -6.65
CA GLY A 129 -5.65 -6.33 -7.25
C GLY A 129 -6.19 -4.96 -6.86
N GLU A 130 -7.51 -4.75 -6.93
CA GLU A 130 -8.15 -3.51 -6.50
C GLU A 130 -7.98 -3.26 -5.00
N ALA A 131 -8.11 -4.29 -4.16
CA ALA A 131 -7.88 -4.18 -2.73
C ALA A 131 -6.44 -3.74 -2.42
N VAL A 132 -5.44 -4.27 -3.13
CA VAL A 132 -4.03 -3.86 -2.97
C VAL A 132 -3.84 -2.38 -3.33
N LEU A 133 -4.40 -1.93 -4.45
CA LEU A 133 -4.34 -0.52 -4.85
C LEU A 133 -5.03 0.40 -3.86
N ARG A 134 -6.15 -0.03 -3.29
CA ARG A 134 -6.93 0.74 -2.31
C ARG A 134 -6.21 0.83 -0.97
N ASP A 135 -5.71 -0.29 -0.47
CA ASP A 135 -5.27 -0.43 0.91
C ASP A 135 -3.77 -0.11 1.09
N TYR A 136 -2.95 -0.20 0.04
CA TYR A 136 -1.50 0.06 0.16
C TYR A 136 -0.99 1.21 -0.71
N ILE A 137 -1.64 1.53 -1.82
CA ILE A 137 -1.17 2.57 -2.74
C ILE A 137 -1.92 3.89 -2.52
N PHE A 138 -1.17 4.93 -2.18
CA PHE A 138 -1.63 6.30 -1.90
C PHE A 138 -2.92 6.34 -1.07
N VAL A 139 -2.88 5.72 0.10
CA VAL A 139 -4.04 5.49 0.98
C VAL A 139 -4.75 6.75 1.45
N HIS A 140 -4.10 7.91 1.33
CA HIS A 140 -4.67 9.21 1.66
C HIS A 140 -5.62 9.75 0.58
N LEU A 141 -5.64 9.14 -0.62
CA LEU A 141 -6.49 9.52 -1.74
C LEU A 141 -7.58 8.46 -1.97
N SER A 142 -8.81 8.92 -2.17
CA SER A 142 -9.96 8.06 -2.48
C SER A 142 -10.10 7.77 -3.98
N SER A 143 -9.78 8.75 -4.84
CA SER A 143 -9.91 8.65 -6.30
C SER A 143 -8.67 8.04 -6.95
N ASN A 144 -8.88 7.04 -7.82
CA ASN A 144 -7.80 6.42 -8.59
C ASN A 144 -7.12 7.38 -9.57
N HIS A 145 -7.85 8.39 -10.07
CA HIS A 145 -7.27 9.41 -10.96
C HIS A 145 -6.29 10.31 -10.21
N ASP A 146 -6.59 10.66 -8.96
CA ASP A 146 -5.70 11.49 -8.15
C ASP A 146 -4.45 10.69 -7.76
N LYS A 147 -4.60 9.39 -7.45
CA LYS A 147 -3.48 8.47 -7.25
C LYS A 147 -2.57 8.40 -8.48
N PHE A 148 -3.16 8.33 -9.67
CA PHE A 148 -2.43 8.33 -10.94
C PHE A 148 -1.65 9.64 -11.15
N ASN A 149 -2.30 10.79 -10.94
CA ASN A 149 -1.66 12.10 -11.07
C ASN A 149 -0.52 12.29 -10.07
N LEU A 150 -0.72 11.88 -8.81
CA LEU A 150 0.32 11.95 -7.78
C LEU A 150 1.51 11.05 -8.12
N LEU A 151 1.26 9.84 -8.63
CA LEU A 151 2.31 8.92 -9.05
C LEU A 151 3.16 9.51 -10.18
N ILE A 152 2.52 10.13 -11.18
CA ILE A 152 3.23 10.84 -12.26
C ILE A 152 4.07 11.98 -11.69
N PHE A 153 3.49 12.80 -10.81
CA PHE A 153 4.21 13.91 -10.19
C PHE A 153 5.45 13.44 -9.41
N MET A 154 5.32 12.36 -8.64
CA MET A 154 6.46 11.77 -7.93
C MET A 154 7.53 11.21 -8.87
N LEU A 155 7.15 10.60 -10.00
CA LEU A 155 8.09 10.13 -11.03
C LEU A 155 8.84 11.29 -11.69
N GLN A 156 8.14 12.37 -12.03
CA GLN A 156 8.77 13.57 -12.58
C GLN A 156 9.79 14.16 -11.60
N LYS A 157 9.43 14.25 -10.31
CA LYS A 157 10.36 14.69 -9.26
C LYS A 157 11.57 13.75 -9.13
N LEU A 158 11.35 12.43 -9.19
CA LEU A 158 12.43 11.44 -9.17
C LEU A 158 13.38 11.61 -10.37
N PHE A 159 12.85 11.81 -11.57
CA PHE A 159 13.68 12.01 -12.76
C PHE A 159 14.44 13.33 -12.72
N ALA A 160 13.82 14.41 -12.23
CA ALA A 160 14.48 15.68 -12.02
C ALA A 160 15.66 15.57 -11.02
N LEU A 161 15.49 14.76 -9.98
CA LEU A 161 16.55 14.45 -9.00
C LEU A 161 17.69 13.63 -9.64
N VAL A 162 17.36 12.62 -10.45
CA VAL A 162 18.35 11.81 -11.19
C VAL A 162 19.15 12.67 -12.18
N ASP A 163 18.48 13.60 -12.87
CA ASP A 163 19.12 14.55 -13.80
C ASP A 163 19.85 15.69 -13.07
N LYS A 164 19.85 15.70 -11.73
CA LYS A 164 20.45 16.74 -10.88
C LYS A 164 19.92 18.16 -11.16
N THR A 165 18.72 18.25 -11.72
CA THR A 165 17.99 19.51 -11.94
C THR A 165 17.24 19.94 -10.68
N ALA A 166 16.92 18.99 -9.80
CA ALA A 166 16.36 19.24 -8.48
C ALA A 166 17.38 18.86 -7.39
N ALA A 167 17.40 19.65 -6.31
CA ALA A 167 18.17 19.33 -5.12
C ALA A 167 17.50 18.20 -4.31
N PRO A 168 18.28 17.33 -3.63
CA PRO A 168 17.70 16.35 -2.71
C PRO A 168 17.08 17.05 -1.51
N ASP A 169 15.93 16.56 -1.05
CA ASP A 169 15.28 17.04 0.16
C ASP A 169 16.05 16.57 1.40
N ASN A 170 16.27 17.46 2.36
CA ASN A 170 16.92 17.12 3.62
C ASN A 170 15.89 16.56 4.63
N PRO A 171 16.00 15.29 5.08
CA PRO A 171 15.07 14.71 6.07
C PRO A 171 15.18 15.36 7.46
N ASP A 172 16.30 16.02 7.75
CA ASP A 172 16.53 16.69 9.03
C ASP A 172 15.97 18.12 9.07
N ALA A 173 15.48 18.62 7.94
CA ALA A 173 14.83 19.92 7.89
C ALA A 173 13.45 19.84 8.58
N LEU A 174 13.18 20.78 9.49
CA LEU A 174 11.91 20.85 10.23
C LEU A 174 10.68 20.90 9.31
N VAL A 175 10.81 21.45 8.10
CA VAL A 175 9.74 21.51 7.09
C VAL A 175 9.29 20.11 6.65
N ASN A 176 10.18 19.13 6.71
CA ASN A 176 9.92 17.75 6.29
C ASN A 176 9.59 16.81 7.46
N GLN A 177 9.51 17.35 8.68
CA GLN A 177 9.25 16.57 9.89
C GLN A 177 7.85 16.86 10.44
N GLU A 178 7.20 15.82 10.94
CA GLU A 178 5.95 15.91 11.66
C GLU A 178 6.12 15.34 13.07
N VAL A 179 5.38 15.89 14.04
CA VAL A 179 5.41 15.40 15.42
C VAL A 179 4.24 14.45 15.65
N LEU A 180 4.54 13.17 15.86
CA LEU A 180 3.52 12.19 16.25
C LEU A 180 3.14 12.41 17.72
N GLN A 181 1.91 12.87 17.95
CA GLN A 181 1.39 13.09 19.29
C GLN A 181 1.12 11.77 20.03
N PRO A 182 1.26 11.74 21.37
CA PRO A 182 1.04 10.52 22.15
C PRO A 182 -0.39 9.96 22.01
N GLY A 183 -1.40 10.82 21.87
CA GLY A 183 -2.78 10.38 21.62
C GLY A 183 -2.95 9.63 20.29
N HIS A 184 -2.27 10.09 19.23
CA HIS A 184 -2.25 9.39 17.94
C HIS A 184 -1.55 8.04 18.06
N LEU A 185 -0.44 7.97 18.79
CA LEU A 185 0.28 6.71 19.03
C LEU A 185 -0.58 5.68 19.76
N ILE A 186 -1.30 6.09 20.81
CA ILE A 186 -2.24 5.21 21.54
C ILE A 186 -3.36 4.73 20.61
N THR A 187 -3.88 5.61 19.75
CA THR A 187 -4.93 5.25 18.78
C THR A 187 -4.45 4.20 17.79
N ILE A 188 -3.25 4.37 17.22
CA ILE A 188 -2.63 3.40 16.31
C ILE A 188 -2.43 2.06 17.02
N TYR A 189 -1.91 2.08 18.25
CA TYR A 189 -1.69 0.88 19.05
C TYR A 189 -2.99 0.12 19.33
N LEU A 190 -4.01 0.81 19.82
CA LEU A 190 -5.30 0.22 20.16
C LEU A 190 -5.97 -0.39 18.91
N LYS A 191 -5.91 0.33 17.78
CA LYS A 191 -6.41 -0.16 16.49
C LYS A 191 -5.74 -1.48 16.12
N GLU A 192 -4.41 -1.55 16.20
CA GLU A 192 -3.69 -2.78 15.83
C GLU A 192 -4.04 -3.95 16.76
N LYS A 193 -4.11 -3.72 18.07
CA LYS A 193 -4.48 -4.77 19.03
C LYS A 193 -5.92 -5.26 18.85
N LEU A 194 -6.85 -4.38 18.52
CA LEU A 194 -8.21 -4.77 18.16
C LEU A 194 -8.25 -5.59 16.87
N GLN A 195 -7.46 -5.22 15.85
CA GLN A 195 -7.37 -5.98 14.62
C GLN A 195 -6.76 -7.38 14.87
N GLU A 196 -5.70 -7.46 15.67
CA GLU A 196 -5.08 -8.73 16.07
C GLU A 196 -6.08 -9.63 16.81
N TRP A 197 -6.87 -9.06 17.72
CA TRP A 197 -7.93 -9.79 18.42
C TRP A 197 -9.00 -10.32 17.47
N LEU A 198 -9.48 -9.49 16.52
CA LEU A 198 -10.46 -9.93 15.53
C LEU A 198 -9.93 -11.07 14.65
N LEU A 199 -8.65 -11.02 14.27
CA LEU A 199 -8.01 -12.11 13.51
C LEU A 199 -7.90 -13.39 14.34
N LYS A 200 -7.55 -13.28 15.63
CA LYS A 200 -7.56 -14.43 16.56
C LYS A 200 -8.96 -15.03 16.69
N CYS A 201 -9.99 -14.20 16.83
CA CYS A 201 -11.39 -14.63 16.88
C CYS A 201 -11.79 -15.37 15.59
N LYS A 202 -11.47 -14.80 14.42
CA LYS A 202 -11.74 -15.42 13.11
C LYS A 202 -11.08 -16.80 13.01
N ARG A 203 -9.80 -16.91 13.39
CA ARG A 203 -9.06 -18.18 13.34
C ARG A 203 -9.71 -19.24 14.25
N GLN A 204 -10.07 -18.87 15.48
CA GLN A 204 -10.76 -19.77 16.40
C GLN A 204 -12.11 -20.24 15.84
N LEU A 205 -12.89 -19.34 15.25
CA LEU A 205 -14.14 -19.73 14.59
C LEU A 205 -13.89 -20.69 13.42
N GLN A 206 -12.87 -20.44 12.59
CA GLN A 206 -12.51 -21.34 11.48
C GLN A 206 -12.05 -22.73 11.98
N GLU A 207 -11.30 -22.80 13.07
CA GLU A 207 -10.90 -24.05 13.73
C GLU A 207 -12.12 -24.82 14.26
N GLU A 208 -13.09 -24.15 14.88
CA GLU A 208 -14.30 -24.81 15.37
C GLU A 208 -15.22 -25.28 14.23
N MET A 209 -15.34 -24.48 13.16
CA MET A 209 -16.07 -24.86 11.94
C MET A 209 -15.47 -26.10 11.26
N THR A 210 -14.15 -26.22 11.24
CA THR A 210 -13.46 -27.39 10.65
C THR A 210 -13.58 -28.64 11.52
N LYS A 211 -13.63 -28.49 12.85
CA LYS A 211 -13.88 -29.61 13.79
C LYS A 211 -15.33 -30.09 13.75
N THR A 212 -16.29 -29.16 13.69
CA THR A 212 -17.73 -29.46 13.67
C THR A 212 -18.25 -29.58 12.24
N ASN A 213 -18.13 -30.77 11.66
CA ASN A 213 -18.54 -31.11 10.29
C ASN A 213 -20.09 -31.04 10.03
N LYS A 214 -20.85 -30.24 10.79
CA LYS A 214 -22.32 -30.10 10.73
C LYS A 214 -22.70 -28.62 10.75
N ASN A 215 -23.69 -28.26 9.92
CA ASN A 215 -24.37 -26.95 9.82
C ASN A 215 -24.23 -26.07 11.08
N PHE A 216 -23.20 -25.23 11.08
CA PHE A 216 -23.00 -24.22 12.11
C PHE A 216 -23.93 -23.04 11.80
N ASP A 217 -25.09 -23.00 12.46
CA ASP A 217 -25.99 -21.86 12.37
C ASP A 217 -25.42 -20.69 13.18
N ILE A 218 -24.98 -19.64 12.50
CA ILE A 218 -24.54 -18.37 13.13
C ILE A 218 -25.67 -17.77 14.00
N GLY A 219 -26.94 -18.03 13.64
CA GLY A 219 -28.11 -17.64 14.44
C GLY A 219 -28.25 -18.37 15.78
N LYS A 220 -27.56 -19.49 16.00
CA LYS A 220 -27.49 -20.22 17.28
C LYS A 220 -26.21 -19.89 18.06
N CYS A 221 -25.79 -18.62 18.06
CA CYS A 221 -24.65 -18.11 18.84
C CYS A 221 -24.69 -18.39 20.35
N ASN A 222 -25.80 -18.90 20.90
CA ASN A 222 -25.82 -19.48 22.25
C ASN A 222 -24.86 -20.66 22.44
N ILE A 223 -24.45 -21.34 21.36
CA ILE A 223 -23.48 -22.44 21.43
C ILE A 223 -22.08 -21.93 21.79
N LEU A 224 -21.68 -20.75 21.31
CA LEU A 224 -20.42 -20.12 21.72
C LEU A 224 -20.49 -19.70 23.20
N ILE A 225 -21.62 -19.15 23.66
CA ILE A 225 -21.81 -18.71 25.07
C ILE A 225 -21.71 -19.88 26.06
N GLN A 226 -22.03 -21.10 25.64
CA GLN A 226 -22.02 -22.29 26.49
C GLN A 226 -20.78 -23.18 26.37
N SER A 227 -19.90 -22.94 25.39
CA SER A 227 -18.66 -23.71 25.23
C SER A 227 -17.45 -23.01 25.87
N ASP A 228 -16.42 -23.78 26.25
CA ASP A 228 -15.11 -23.31 26.76
C ASP A 228 -14.46 -22.22 25.85
N SER A 229 -14.96 -22.06 24.63
CA SER A 229 -14.63 -21.03 23.65
C SER A 229 -14.91 -19.59 24.13
N TYR A 230 -15.94 -19.34 24.95
CA TYR A 230 -16.21 -17.98 25.50
C TYR A 230 -15.16 -17.57 26.54
N ILE A 231 -14.67 -18.52 27.34
CA ILE A 231 -13.59 -18.29 28.30
C ILE A 231 -12.29 -17.94 27.54
N LEU A 232 -12.06 -18.54 26.38
CA LEU A 232 -10.94 -18.19 25.50
C LEU A 232 -11.08 -16.79 24.87
N LEU A 233 -12.29 -16.37 24.47
CA LEU A 233 -12.52 -15.01 23.93
C LEU A 233 -12.37 -13.92 25.00
N VAL A 234 -12.94 -14.13 26.18
CA VAL A 234 -12.82 -13.21 27.31
C VAL A 234 -11.38 -13.16 27.82
N SER A 235 -10.68 -14.30 27.91
CA SER A 235 -9.26 -14.32 28.29
C SER A 235 -8.37 -13.66 27.23
N SER A 236 -8.71 -13.78 25.94
CA SER A 236 -8.03 -13.06 24.85
C SER A 236 -8.21 -11.54 24.96
N PHE A 237 -9.35 -11.06 25.44
CA PHE A 237 -9.56 -9.63 25.70
C PHE A 237 -8.79 -9.14 26.92
N SER A 238 -8.75 -9.94 28.00
CA SER A 238 -7.90 -9.66 29.17
C SER A 238 -6.41 -9.58 28.78
N PHE A 239 -5.97 -10.39 27.81
CA PHE A 239 -4.59 -10.32 27.29
C PHE A 239 -4.27 -8.97 26.63
N ILE A 240 -5.22 -8.38 25.90
CA ILE A 240 -5.04 -7.02 25.33
C ILE A 240 -4.86 -5.99 26.44
N THR A 241 -5.65 -6.07 27.53
CA THR A 241 -5.50 -5.12 28.64
C THR A 241 -4.13 -5.23 29.31
N LEU A 242 -3.58 -6.44 29.39
CA LEU A 242 -2.26 -6.69 29.94
C LEU A 242 -1.16 -6.17 29.01
N GLU A 243 -1.25 -6.44 27.70
CA GLU A 243 -0.31 -5.89 26.72
C GLU A 243 -0.36 -4.35 26.64
N THR A 244 -1.56 -3.75 26.78
CA THR A 244 -1.69 -2.28 26.81
C THR A 244 -1.03 -1.69 28.06
N TYR A 245 -1.11 -2.39 29.20
CA TYR A 245 -0.43 -1.98 30.42
C TYR A 245 1.09 -2.15 30.30
N ASP A 246 1.55 -3.22 29.68
CA ASP A 246 2.97 -3.45 29.39
C ASP A 246 3.52 -2.41 28.41
N PHE A 247 2.75 -2.02 27.38
CA PHE A 247 3.12 -0.91 26.49
C PHE A 247 3.26 0.41 27.25
N LEU A 248 2.31 0.74 28.13
CA LEU A 248 2.36 1.98 28.92
C LEU A 248 3.46 1.97 29.98
N SER A 249 3.81 0.81 30.54
CA SER A 249 4.80 0.69 31.61
C SER A 249 6.23 0.47 31.12
N MET A 250 6.41 -0.27 30.02
CA MET A 250 7.73 -0.65 29.47
C MET A 250 8.07 0.07 28.16
N THR A 251 7.14 0.82 27.57
CA THR A 251 7.31 1.57 26.29
C THR A 251 7.67 0.69 25.07
N ASN A 252 7.56 -0.63 25.18
CA ASN A 252 7.86 -1.55 24.09
C ASN A 252 6.68 -1.67 23.11
N PHE A 253 6.86 -1.16 21.89
CA PHE A 253 5.86 -1.22 20.83
C PHE A 253 5.95 -2.56 20.08
N VAL A 254 5.18 -3.55 20.54
CA VAL A 254 5.11 -4.88 19.91
C VAL A 254 3.91 -4.92 18.97
N THR A 255 4.21 -5.05 17.68
CA THR A 255 3.23 -5.11 16.59
C THR A 255 3.33 -6.43 15.85
N SER A 256 2.23 -6.82 15.22
CA SER A 256 2.12 -8.01 14.37
C SER A 256 3.07 -7.99 13.16
N SER A 257 3.59 -6.82 12.81
CA SER A 257 4.61 -6.63 11.77
C SER A 257 6.05 -6.88 12.25
N ASN A 258 6.28 -6.90 13.56
CA ASN A 258 7.61 -7.06 14.19
C ASN A 258 7.87 -8.49 14.71
N THR A 259 6.95 -9.43 14.45
CA THR A 259 7.06 -10.86 14.76
C THR A 259 7.01 -11.67 13.47
#